data_AF-A0A8C7M4Q0-F1
#
_entry.id   AF-A0A8C7M4Q0-F1
#
_cell.length_a   1.000
_cell.length_b   1.000
_cell.length_c   1.000
_cell.angle_alpha   90.00
_cell.angle_beta   90.00
_cell.angle_gamma   90.00
#
_symmetry.space_group_name_H-M   'P 1'
#
loop_
_entity.id
_entity.type
_entity.pdbx_description
1 polymer ?
#
loop_
_entity_poly.entity_id
_entity_poly.type
_entity_poly.pdbx_seq_one_letter_code
_entity_poly.pdbx_strand_id
1 'polypeptide(L)'
;MGDSHPIRGGKLDNAGAPSGAMKKPTNSLLNSLGGMEVKLNQLEVKVEQIACSQTEVLRRLDMVCQGMGMLEKDLAQLRKDRDPQAGDSGSRGGGGDPALFSEVRVMCGETVALLKNLQQEGKWQREKIEGIESSVSAVDKLWGYVGEVFRSSKIVEFILKGIVPWRKQGLLYIQEEEEVSELMLKRADDCPPLPAPFEHRIVSAKQVPMGSYYAVKPNAVLGGGRFGQVHKCAELSSGLILAAKLIKVKGMRERDEVKNEIGVMNQLNHVNLIQLYDAFESRTNLTLIMEYVDGGELFDRIVDENYQLTELDAIVFMRQICEGVQYLHQQYILHLDLKPENILCVNSTGNQIKIIDFGLARKYRPREKLKVNFGTPEFLAPEVVNYDFVSFPTDMWSVGVITYMLLSGLSPFLGDNDAETMNNILHANWDFDSEAFENVTEEAKDFVTRLLIPTKCRLSATGCMKHAWLNNLEDKAKLHQVRLKSQVKLQRYLAAHKQWKKHFYVVAAANRLKRFRQNHPINTV
;
A
#
# COMPACT_ATOMS: atom_id res chain seq x y z
N MET A 1 -74.78 22.66 37.57
CA MET A 1 -74.50 23.40 38.83
C MET A 1 -73.08 23.04 39.26
N GLY A 2 -72.27 24.04 39.61
CA GLY A 2 -70.87 23.92 40.05
C GLY A 2 -69.89 24.19 38.90
N ASP A 3 -69.48 25.43 38.65
CA ASP A 3 -68.42 26.22 39.35
C ASP A 3 -67.00 25.71 39.10
N SER A 4 -66.18 26.50 38.40
CA SER A 4 -64.96 27.10 38.98
C SER A 4 -64.14 27.93 37.97
N HIS A 5 -64.02 29.21 38.32
CA HIS A 5 -63.22 30.33 37.82
C HIS A 5 -61.66 30.12 37.90
N PRO A 6 -60.79 31.12 37.66
CA PRO A 6 -60.06 31.37 36.41
C PRO A 6 -58.52 31.29 36.62
N ILE A 7 -57.71 31.30 35.55
CA ILE A 7 -56.24 31.40 35.72
C ILE A 7 -55.76 32.85 35.64
N ARG A 8 -55.09 33.23 36.71
CA ARG A 8 -54.61 34.55 37.15
C ARG A 8 -53.30 34.91 36.46
N GLY A 9 -53.13 36.18 36.08
CA GLY A 9 -51.86 36.75 35.64
C GLY A 9 -50.88 37.03 36.80
N GLY A 10 -49.60 37.24 36.46
CA GLY A 10 -48.61 37.76 37.41
C GLY A 10 -47.14 37.70 36.97
N LYS A 11 -46.68 38.82 36.39
CA LYS A 11 -45.39 39.51 36.58
C LYS A 11 -44.03 38.92 36.15
N LEU A 12 -43.28 39.87 35.59
CA LEU A 12 -41.89 39.93 35.15
C LEU A 12 -40.87 40.04 36.30
N ASP A 13 -39.63 39.67 35.92
CA ASP A 13 -38.29 40.08 36.42
C ASP A 13 -37.67 39.33 37.61
N ASN A 14 -36.62 38.53 37.35
CA ASN A 14 -35.22 38.99 37.52
C ASN A 14 -34.16 37.93 37.20
N ALA A 15 -33.11 38.40 36.50
CA ALA A 15 -31.70 38.03 36.53
C ALA A 15 -31.28 36.62 37.00
N GLY A 16 -30.80 35.80 36.06
CA GLY A 16 -29.95 34.63 36.31
C GLY A 16 -28.80 34.60 35.30
N ALA A 17 -27.58 34.79 35.79
CA ALA A 17 -26.32 34.83 35.04
C ALA A 17 -26.07 33.58 34.17
N PRO A 18 -25.31 33.67 33.07
CA PRO A 18 -24.86 32.49 32.36
C PRO A 18 -23.77 31.79 33.19
N SER A 19 -24.07 30.62 33.74
CA SER A 19 -23.03 29.74 34.26
C SER A 19 -22.21 29.23 33.07
N GLY A 20 -21.02 29.82 32.91
CA GLY A 20 -19.99 29.31 32.02
C GLY A 20 -19.48 27.97 32.55
N ALA A 21 -20.17 26.88 32.22
CA ALA A 21 -19.60 25.55 32.30
C ALA A 21 -18.71 25.35 31.06
N MET A 22 -17.41 25.66 31.20
CA MET A 22 -16.37 25.20 30.28
C MET A 22 -16.53 23.68 30.09
N LYS A 23 -16.87 23.25 28.87
CA LYS A 23 -16.69 21.85 28.47
C LYS A 23 -15.20 21.54 28.62
N LYS A 24 -14.86 20.59 29.52
CA LYS A 24 -13.48 20.12 29.73
C LYS A 24 -12.89 19.63 28.40
N PRO A 25 -11.61 19.95 28.10
CA PRO A 25 -10.97 19.49 26.88
C PRO A 25 -10.89 17.96 26.86
N THR A 26 -11.14 17.38 25.70
CA THR A 26 -11.20 15.94 25.46
C THR A 26 -9.83 15.27 25.60
N ASN A 27 -9.73 14.35 26.57
CA ASN A 27 -8.61 13.44 26.88
C ASN A 27 -8.20 12.45 25.75
N SER A 28 -8.48 12.74 24.48
CA SER A 28 -8.32 11.80 23.36
C SER A 28 -6.86 11.32 23.16
N LEU A 29 -5.88 12.21 23.28
CA LEU A 29 -4.46 11.86 23.13
C LEU A 29 -3.96 11.03 24.32
N LEU A 30 -4.34 11.39 25.56
CA LEU A 30 -3.99 10.61 26.75
C LEU A 30 -4.64 9.22 26.75
N ASN A 31 -5.87 9.11 26.23
CA ASN A 31 -6.55 7.83 26.06
C ASN A 31 -5.90 6.99 24.94
N SER A 32 -5.44 7.61 23.86
CA SER A 32 -4.70 6.93 22.78
C SER A 32 -3.31 6.48 23.24
N LEU A 33 -2.64 7.27 24.08
CA LEU A 33 -1.36 6.93 24.70
C LEU A 33 -1.51 5.76 25.68
N GLY A 34 -2.53 5.78 26.55
CA GLY A 34 -2.85 4.67 27.44
C GLY A 34 -3.28 3.41 26.68
N GLY A 35 -3.97 3.56 25.54
CA GLY A 35 -4.34 2.44 24.68
C GLY A 35 -3.15 1.73 24.02
N MET A 36 -2.06 2.44 23.72
CA MET A 36 -0.83 1.84 23.20
C MET A 36 -0.03 1.13 24.31
N GLU A 37 0.00 1.69 25.52
CA GLU A 37 0.62 1.06 26.70
C GLU A 37 -0.03 -0.29 27.02
N VAL A 38 -1.37 -0.36 26.98
CA VAL A 38 -2.12 -1.62 27.15
C VAL A 38 -1.76 -2.64 26.05
N LYS A 39 -1.60 -2.21 24.80
CA LYS A 39 -1.23 -3.11 23.69
C LYS A 39 0.21 -3.61 23.80
N LEU A 40 1.14 -2.79 24.29
CA LEU A 40 2.52 -3.19 24.51
C LEU A 40 2.61 -4.27 25.61
N ASN A 41 1.90 -4.05 26.72
CA ASN A 41 1.82 -5.01 27.82
C ASN A 41 1.14 -6.33 27.38
N GLN A 42 0.12 -6.26 26.51
CA GLN A 42 -0.50 -7.46 25.93
C GLN A 42 0.45 -8.22 25.01
N LEU A 43 1.34 -7.53 24.29
CA LEU A 43 2.34 -8.16 23.45
C LEU A 43 3.41 -8.85 24.30
N GLU A 44 3.88 -8.20 25.37
CA GLU A 44 4.84 -8.78 26.33
C GLU A 44 4.31 -10.09 26.94
N VAL A 45 3.08 -10.09 27.45
CA VAL A 45 2.43 -11.30 28.00
C VAL A 45 2.29 -12.42 26.94
N LYS A 46 1.99 -12.08 25.69
CA LYS A 46 1.90 -13.08 24.61
C LYS A 46 3.27 -13.66 24.24
N VAL A 47 4.32 -12.85 24.27
CA VAL A 47 5.70 -13.31 24.03
C VAL A 47 6.13 -14.27 25.13
N GLU A 48 5.86 -13.94 26.40
CA GLU A 48 6.12 -14.84 27.54
C GLU A 48 5.33 -16.16 27.43
N GLN A 49 4.07 -16.11 27.01
CA GLN A 49 3.24 -17.31 26.84
C GLN A 49 3.79 -18.23 25.74
N ILE A 50 4.29 -17.67 24.64
CA ILE A 50 4.96 -18.41 23.57
C ILE A 50 6.28 -19.02 24.08
N ALA A 51 7.09 -18.25 24.82
CA ALA A 51 8.35 -18.72 25.38
C ALA A 51 8.15 -19.88 26.38
N CYS A 52 7.13 -19.80 27.24
CA CYS A 52 6.73 -20.88 28.14
C CYS A 52 6.29 -22.14 27.37
N SER A 53 5.48 -21.96 26.32
CA SER A 53 4.96 -23.07 25.51
C SER A 53 6.07 -23.79 24.74
N GLN A 54 7.03 -23.03 24.17
CA GLN A 54 8.21 -23.59 23.52
C GLN A 54 9.13 -24.35 24.48
N THR A 55 9.22 -23.91 25.74
CA THR A 55 10.00 -24.59 26.79
C THR A 55 9.41 -25.95 27.13
N GLU A 56 8.09 -26.07 27.20
CA GLU A 56 7.42 -27.36 27.44
C GLU A 56 7.57 -28.32 26.25
N VAL A 57 7.52 -27.82 25.01
CA VAL A 57 7.75 -28.65 23.81
C VAL A 57 9.19 -29.17 23.77
N LEU A 58 10.18 -28.33 24.05
CA LEU A 58 11.59 -28.74 24.12
C LEU A 58 11.83 -29.77 25.23
N ARG A 59 11.19 -29.60 26.40
CA ARG A 59 11.27 -30.56 27.51
C ARG A 59 10.69 -31.93 27.12
N ARG A 60 9.55 -31.96 26.42
CA ARG A 60 8.94 -33.20 25.92
C ARG A 60 9.80 -33.89 24.86
N LEU A 61 10.39 -33.11 23.95
CA LEU A 61 11.34 -33.64 22.96
C LEU A 61 12.56 -34.28 23.62
N ASP A 62 13.11 -33.65 24.66
CA ASP A 62 14.25 -34.20 25.41
C ASP A 62 13.90 -35.54 26.09
N MET A 63 12.72 -35.64 26.69
CA MET A 63 12.21 -36.90 27.27
C MET A 63 12.06 -38.01 26.21
N VAL A 64 11.60 -37.66 25.00
CA VAL A 64 11.50 -38.61 23.87
C VAL A 64 12.88 -39.07 23.41
N CYS A 65 13.85 -38.16 23.30
CA CYS A 65 15.23 -38.50 22.95
C CYS A 65 15.88 -39.44 23.99
N GLN A 66 15.65 -39.18 25.28
CA GLN A 66 16.15 -40.04 26.35
C GLN A 66 15.51 -41.43 26.31
N GLY A 67 14.18 -41.50 26.10
CA GLY A 67 13.45 -42.75 25.94
C GLY A 67 13.94 -43.60 24.76
N MET A 68 14.18 -42.97 23.60
CA MET A 68 14.72 -43.64 22.43
C MET A 68 16.17 -44.13 22.64
N GLY A 69 16.99 -43.35 23.34
CA GLY A 69 18.35 -43.76 23.69
C GLY A 69 18.42 -44.94 24.68
N MET A 70 17.45 -45.07 25.58
CA MET A 70 17.31 -46.27 26.43
C MET A 70 16.89 -47.49 25.61
N LEU A 71 15.92 -47.33 24.71
CA LEU A 71 15.48 -48.37 23.78
C LEU A 71 16.63 -48.88 22.91
N GLU A 72 17.49 -47.99 22.41
CA GLU A 72 18.68 -48.35 21.63
C GLU A 72 19.67 -49.20 22.45
N LYS A 73 19.86 -48.87 23.74
CA LYS A 73 20.72 -49.63 24.66
C LYS A 73 20.13 -51.00 24.99
N ASP A 74 18.83 -51.09 25.25
CA ASP A 74 18.14 -52.36 25.52
C ASP A 74 18.19 -53.29 24.30
N LEU A 75 18.01 -52.75 23.09
CA LEU A 75 18.21 -53.45 21.81
C LEU A 75 19.65 -53.92 21.60
N ALA A 76 20.64 -53.17 22.09
CA ALA A 76 22.05 -53.58 22.04
C ALA A 76 22.38 -54.68 23.07
N GLN A 77 21.71 -54.69 24.22
CA GLN A 77 21.87 -55.68 25.28
C GLN A 77 21.26 -57.03 24.88
N LEU A 78 20.07 -57.04 24.29
CA LEU A 78 19.40 -58.25 23.75
C LEU A 78 20.21 -58.99 22.67
N ARG A 79 21.15 -58.30 22.01
CA ARG A 79 22.08 -58.90 21.04
C ARG A 79 23.27 -59.61 21.72
N LYS A 80 23.68 -59.17 22.92
CA LYS A 80 24.79 -59.78 23.68
C LYS A 80 24.36 -61.06 24.40
N ASP A 81 23.08 -61.20 24.75
CA ASP A 81 22.55 -62.41 25.39
C ASP A 81 22.28 -63.56 24.39
N ARG A 82 22.43 -63.31 23.08
CA ARG A 82 22.42 -64.35 22.03
C ARG A 82 23.86 -64.66 21.58
N ASP A 83 24.46 -65.61 22.30
CA ASP A 83 25.73 -66.36 22.12
C ASP A 83 27.07 -65.77 22.62
N PRO A 84 27.95 -66.58 23.28
CA PRO A 84 28.00 -68.05 23.28
C PRO A 84 28.06 -68.74 24.66
N GLN A 85 27.27 -69.81 24.85
CA GLN A 85 27.64 -71.11 25.48
C GLN A 85 26.42 -71.85 26.06
N ALA A 86 25.97 -72.88 25.34
CA ALA A 86 25.53 -74.21 25.80
C ALA A 86 24.67 -74.79 24.66
N GLY A 87 24.98 -75.94 24.06
CA GLY A 87 25.04 -77.18 24.81
C GLY A 87 23.63 -77.64 25.12
N ASP A 88 23.02 -78.32 24.16
CA ASP A 88 21.95 -79.31 24.31
C ASP A 88 20.46 -78.89 24.16
N SER A 89 19.78 -79.74 23.36
CA SER A 89 18.37 -80.03 23.12
C SER A 89 17.24 -78.96 23.20
N GLY A 90 16.41 -78.95 22.14
CA GLY A 90 14.96 -78.82 22.30
C GLY A 90 14.30 -77.52 21.82
N SER A 91 13.78 -77.55 20.59
CA SER A 91 12.51 -76.97 20.13
C SER A 91 12.03 -75.57 20.56
N ARG A 92 11.62 -74.83 19.51
CA ARG A 92 10.59 -73.77 19.40
C ARG A 92 11.02 -72.31 19.59
N GLY A 93 11.12 -71.64 18.43
CA GLY A 93 10.24 -70.52 18.10
C GLY A 93 10.81 -69.11 18.28
N GLY A 94 10.95 -68.36 17.18
CA GLY A 94 11.07 -66.89 17.19
C GLY A 94 12.41 -66.31 16.75
N GLY A 95 12.90 -66.71 15.56
CA GLY A 95 13.98 -66.00 14.89
C GLY A 95 13.48 -64.67 14.30
N GLY A 96 13.75 -63.55 14.98
CA GLY A 96 13.64 -62.23 14.37
C GLY A 96 14.80 -61.98 13.41
N ASP A 97 14.50 -61.48 12.21
CA ASP A 97 15.46 -61.27 11.13
C ASP A 97 16.56 -60.26 11.54
N PRO A 98 17.85 -60.63 11.53
CA PRO A 98 18.97 -59.74 11.84
C PRO A 98 19.01 -58.47 10.97
N ALA A 99 18.48 -58.54 9.74
CA ALA A 99 18.40 -57.41 8.83
C ALA A 99 17.42 -56.34 9.34
N LEU A 100 16.23 -56.77 9.78
CA LEU A 100 15.18 -55.92 10.34
C LEU A 100 15.65 -55.19 11.60
N PHE A 101 16.40 -55.87 12.47
CA PHE A 101 17.00 -55.25 13.66
C PHE A 101 18.04 -54.17 13.32
N SER A 102 18.81 -54.36 12.24
CA SER A 102 19.76 -53.35 11.77
C SER A 102 19.05 -52.12 11.20
N GLU A 103 17.95 -52.34 10.48
CA GLU A 103 17.14 -51.29 9.83
C GLU A 103 16.40 -50.43 10.86
N VAL A 104 15.83 -51.06 11.90
CA VAL A 104 15.22 -50.36 13.05
C VAL A 104 16.26 -49.52 13.79
N ARG A 105 17.49 -50.02 13.97
CA ARG A 105 18.57 -49.25 14.62
C ARG A 105 18.98 -48.04 13.80
N VAL A 106 19.11 -48.17 12.48
CA VAL A 106 19.43 -47.06 11.57
C VAL A 106 18.32 -46.00 11.62
N MET A 107 17.05 -46.40 11.51
CA MET A 107 15.92 -45.48 11.64
C MET A 107 15.86 -44.78 13.00
N CYS A 108 16.13 -45.49 14.10
CA CYS A 108 16.20 -44.87 15.43
C CYS A 108 17.33 -43.84 15.51
N GLY A 109 18.51 -44.14 14.96
CA GLY A 109 19.63 -43.21 14.89
C GLY A 109 19.34 -41.95 14.06
N GLU A 110 18.73 -42.11 12.89
CA GLU A 110 18.31 -40.99 12.02
C GLU A 110 17.22 -40.13 12.68
N THR A 111 16.26 -40.76 13.35
CA THR A 111 15.20 -40.05 14.07
C THR A 111 15.78 -39.26 15.25
N VAL A 112 16.73 -39.83 16.00
CA VAL A 112 17.42 -39.11 17.08
C VAL A 112 18.24 -37.93 16.54
N ALA A 113 18.89 -38.09 15.38
CA ALA A 113 19.62 -36.99 14.73
C ALA A 113 18.69 -35.85 14.30
N LEU A 114 17.54 -36.17 13.71
CA LEU A 114 16.51 -35.19 13.34
C LEU A 114 15.93 -34.46 14.56
N LEU A 115 15.67 -35.17 15.65
CA LEU A 115 15.19 -34.59 16.90
C LEU A 115 16.22 -33.64 17.53
N LYS A 116 17.51 -33.99 17.50
CA LYS A 116 18.59 -33.10 17.96
C LYS A 116 18.70 -31.82 17.12
N ASN A 117 18.56 -31.93 15.80
CA ASN A 117 18.53 -30.76 14.92
C ASN A 117 17.34 -29.84 15.21
N LEU A 118 16.15 -30.41 15.42
CA LEU A 118 14.96 -29.65 15.83
C LEU A 118 15.14 -28.96 17.19
N GLN A 119 15.82 -29.61 18.14
CA GLN A 119 16.14 -29.03 19.44
C GLN A 119 17.11 -27.85 19.32
N GLN A 120 18.08 -27.94 18.40
CA GLN A 120 19.04 -26.86 18.13
C GLN A 120 18.39 -25.66 17.41
N GLU A 121 17.50 -25.92 16.45
CA GLU A 121 16.68 -24.87 15.81
C GLU A 121 15.74 -24.21 16.83
N GLY A 122 15.15 -24.98 17.75
CA GLY A 122 14.34 -24.44 18.84
C GLY A 122 15.13 -23.55 19.81
N LYS A 123 16.40 -23.89 20.08
CA LYS A 123 17.30 -23.03 20.86
C LYS A 123 17.65 -21.74 20.12
N TRP A 124 17.91 -21.81 18.82
CA TRP A 124 18.15 -20.65 17.97
C TRP A 124 16.93 -19.71 17.89
N GLN A 125 15.71 -20.27 17.81
CA GLN A 125 14.47 -19.51 17.85
C GLN A 125 14.28 -18.79 19.20
N ARG A 126 14.66 -19.41 20.32
CA ARG A 126 14.63 -18.79 21.66
C ARG A 126 15.55 -17.58 21.75
N GLU A 127 16.81 -17.68 21.31
CA GLU A 127 17.76 -16.56 21.31
C GLU A 127 17.23 -15.38 20.46
N LYS A 128 16.51 -15.68 19.37
CA LYS A 128 15.85 -14.67 18.55
C LYS A 128 14.67 -14.00 19.27
N ILE A 129 13.89 -14.74 20.07
CA ILE A 129 12.78 -14.21 20.87
C ILE A 129 13.31 -13.33 22.01
N GLU A 130 14.35 -13.75 22.72
CA GLU A 130 15.01 -12.93 23.76
C GLU A 130 15.55 -11.60 23.16
N GLY A 131 16.07 -11.63 21.93
CA GLY A 131 16.45 -10.42 21.20
C GLY A 131 15.27 -9.49 20.86
N ILE A 132 14.09 -10.06 20.61
CA ILE A 132 12.84 -9.30 20.39
C ILE A 132 12.37 -8.70 21.71
N GLU A 133 12.36 -9.44 22.82
CA GLU A 133 12.01 -8.93 24.16
C GLU A 133 12.90 -7.74 24.55
N SER A 134 14.22 -7.85 24.34
CA SER A 134 15.16 -6.76 24.60
C SER A 134 14.85 -5.51 23.75
N SER A 135 14.46 -5.71 22.49
CA SER A 135 14.08 -4.63 21.58
C SER A 135 12.75 -3.97 21.98
N VAL A 136 11.78 -4.76 22.44
CA VAL A 136 10.49 -4.26 22.97
C VAL A 136 10.71 -3.46 24.25
N SER A 137 11.53 -3.95 25.18
CA SER A 137 11.91 -3.23 26.40
C SER A 137 12.65 -1.91 26.10
N ALA A 138 13.49 -1.89 25.07
CA ALA A 138 14.16 -0.67 24.63
C ALA A 138 13.16 0.37 24.08
N VAL A 139 12.15 -0.07 23.31
CA VAL A 139 11.08 0.79 22.80
C VAL A 139 10.22 1.33 23.95
N ASP A 140 9.90 0.50 24.95
CA ASP A 140 9.13 0.92 26.13
C ASP A 140 9.85 2.02 26.93
N LYS A 141 11.16 1.86 27.17
CA LYS A 141 11.98 2.89 27.84
C LYS A 141 12.05 4.19 27.06
N LEU A 142 12.19 4.11 25.73
CA LEU A 142 12.22 5.27 24.84
C LEU A 142 10.86 5.98 24.82
N TRP A 143 9.78 5.21 24.87
CA TRP A 143 8.42 5.72 24.97
C TRP A 143 8.15 6.42 26.31
N GLY A 144 8.60 5.83 27.42
CA GLY A 144 8.54 6.47 28.74
C GLY A 144 9.23 7.83 28.74
N TYR A 145 10.42 7.92 28.13
CA TYR A 145 11.16 9.18 27.98
C TYR A 145 10.42 10.19 27.11
N VAL A 146 9.88 9.78 25.95
CA VAL A 146 9.07 10.65 25.08
C VAL A 146 7.82 11.13 25.81
N GLY A 147 7.15 10.27 26.57
CA GLY A 147 5.97 10.61 27.36
C GLY A 147 6.26 11.63 28.46
N GLU A 148 7.41 11.53 29.14
CA GLU A 148 7.86 12.53 30.12
C GLU A 148 8.24 13.86 29.48
N VAL A 149 8.95 13.83 28.34
CA VAL A 149 9.29 15.04 27.56
C VAL A 149 8.02 15.72 27.02
N PHE A 150 7.01 14.94 26.63
CA PHE A 150 5.73 15.47 26.18
C PHE A 150 4.93 16.09 27.35
N ARG A 151 4.87 15.43 28.51
CA ARG A 151 4.20 15.96 29.72
C ARG A 151 4.85 17.22 30.28
N SER A 152 6.17 17.38 30.11
CA SER A 152 6.94 18.54 30.59
C SER A 152 7.02 19.69 29.59
N SER A 153 6.48 19.53 28.37
CA SER A 153 6.53 20.53 27.32
C SER A 153 5.39 21.56 27.38
N LYS A 154 5.73 22.84 27.20
CA LYS A 154 4.76 23.95 27.10
C LYS A 154 3.74 23.79 25.97
N ILE A 155 4.00 22.92 24.99
CA ILE A 155 3.06 22.57 23.90
C ILE A 155 1.75 21.98 24.44
N VAL A 156 1.80 21.22 25.54
CA VAL A 156 0.60 20.66 26.19
C VAL A 156 -0.28 21.77 26.79
N GLU A 157 0.33 22.86 27.25
CA GLU A 157 -0.40 24.02 27.77
C GLU A 157 -1.15 24.78 26.66
N PHE A 158 -0.58 24.85 25.45
CA PHE A 158 -1.22 25.45 24.27
C PHE A 158 -2.37 24.60 23.71
N ILE A 159 -2.19 23.27 23.67
CA ILE A 159 -3.19 22.33 23.13
C ILE A 159 -4.38 22.19 24.09
N LEU A 160 -4.14 22.19 25.41
CA LEU A 160 -5.22 22.05 26.40
C LEU A 160 -6.00 23.35 26.66
N LYS A 161 -5.41 24.55 26.43
CA LYS A 161 -6.08 25.84 26.69
C LYS A 161 -6.87 26.39 25.49
N GLY A 162 -6.73 25.83 24.28
CA GLY A 162 -7.67 26.06 23.17
C GLY A 162 -7.79 27.50 22.66
N ILE A 163 -6.76 28.34 22.77
CA ILE A 163 -6.78 29.72 22.27
C ILE A 163 -5.62 29.93 21.28
N VAL A 164 -5.96 30.23 20.01
CA VAL A 164 -5.02 30.63 18.95
C VAL A 164 -5.30 32.09 18.57
N PRO A 165 -4.32 33.03 18.54
CA PRO A 165 -4.58 34.48 18.61
C PRO A 165 -5.01 35.22 17.32
N TRP A 166 -5.39 34.54 16.24
CA TRP A 166 -5.69 35.21 14.96
C TRP A 166 -6.93 34.67 14.24
N ARG A 167 -8.03 34.50 14.97
CA ARG A 167 -9.38 34.42 14.37
C ARG A 167 -10.19 35.66 14.73
N LYS A 168 -10.44 36.52 13.74
CA LYS A 168 -11.61 37.40 13.70
C LYS A 168 -12.23 37.35 12.30
N GLN A 169 -13.56 37.21 12.31
CA GLN A 169 -14.54 37.32 11.21
C GLN A 169 -14.58 36.15 10.21
N GLY A 170 -15.72 35.57 9.86
CA GLY A 170 -17.10 35.83 10.27
C GLY A 170 -18.03 34.85 9.54
N LEU A 171 -19.05 34.34 10.25
CA LEU A 171 -20.21 33.68 9.65
C LEU A 171 -21.05 34.74 8.95
N LEU A 172 -21.47 34.49 7.70
CA LEU A 172 -22.72 34.99 7.13
C LEU A 172 -23.30 33.96 6.15
N TYR A 173 -24.62 33.99 6.09
CA TYR A 173 -25.58 33.00 5.62
C TYR A 173 -25.57 32.71 4.11
N ILE A 174 -25.89 31.45 3.83
CA ILE A 174 -26.50 30.82 2.65
C ILE A 174 -27.26 31.79 1.72
N GLN A 175 -26.72 32.01 0.50
CA GLN A 175 -27.50 32.32 -0.72
C GLN A 175 -26.68 32.22 -2.04
N GLU A 176 -25.64 31.39 -2.12
CA GLU A 176 -24.74 31.28 -3.31
C GLU A 176 -24.77 29.90 -4.03
N GLU A 177 -25.64 28.96 -3.65
CA GLU A 177 -25.57 27.58 -4.18
C GLU A 177 -25.94 27.45 -5.68
N GLU A 178 -26.73 28.36 -6.25
CA GLU A 178 -27.09 28.32 -7.69
C GLU A 178 -25.97 28.85 -8.60
N GLU A 179 -25.27 29.94 -8.22
CA GLU A 179 -24.17 30.50 -9.03
C GLU A 179 -22.92 29.61 -9.01
N VAL A 180 -22.62 28.93 -7.89
CA VAL A 180 -21.48 28.01 -7.77
C VAL A 180 -21.67 26.77 -8.65
N SER A 181 -22.91 26.29 -8.78
CA SER A 181 -23.25 25.15 -9.64
C SER A 181 -22.99 25.45 -11.13
N GLU A 182 -23.37 26.65 -11.59
CA GLU A 182 -23.15 27.09 -12.97
C GLU A 182 -21.65 27.37 -13.26
N LEU A 183 -20.91 27.87 -12.27
CA LEU A 183 -19.45 28.08 -12.37
C LEU A 183 -18.64 26.78 -12.34
N MET A 184 -19.08 25.77 -11.60
CA MET A 184 -18.43 24.44 -11.60
C MET A 184 -18.73 23.67 -12.88
N LEU A 185 -19.94 23.80 -13.43
CA LEU A 185 -20.29 23.22 -14.74
C LEU A 185 -19.46 23.89 -15.87
N LYS A 186 -19.30 25.22 -15.85
CA LYS A 186 -18.43 25.95 -16.80
C LYS A 186 -16.94 25.61 -16.65
N ARG A 187 -16.46 25.24 -15.46
CA ARG A 187 -15.07 24.79 -15.23
C ARG A 187 -14.80 23.35 -15.67
N ALA A 188 -15.84 22.50 -15.75
CA ALA A 188 -15.69 21.09 -16.04
C ALA A 188 -15.57 20.76 -17.54
N ASP A 189 -15.99 21.66 -18.44
CA ASP A 189 -16.14 21.29 -19.87
C ASP A 189 -15.60 22.31 -20.92
N ASP A 190 -15.36 23.58 -20.61
CA ASP A 190 -15.07 24.58 -21.67
C ASP A 190 -13.59 24.78 -22.04
N CYS A 191 -12.64 24.12 -21.37
CA CYS A 191 -11.24 24.14 -21.79
C CYS A 191 -10.84 22.77 -22.36
N PRO A 192 -10.57 22.67 -23.68
CA PRO A 192 -10.06 21.42 -24.24
C PRO A 192 -8.83 20.98 -23.43
N PRO A 193 -8.69 19.67 -23.17
CA PRO A 193 -7.55 19.15 -22.44
C PRO A 193 -6.25 19.73 -23.00
N LEU A 194 -5.43 20.32 -22.13
CA LEU A 194 -4.22 20.99 -22.59
C LEU A 194 -3.23 19.92 -23.07
N PRO A 195 -2.84 19.92 -24.35
CA PRO A 195 -1.81 19.01 -24.84
C PRO A 195 -0.49 19.30 -24.12
N ALA A 196 0.46 18.38 -24.24
CA ALA A 196 1.82 18.63 -23.76
C ALA A 196 2.37 19.95 -24.35
N PRO A 197 3.27 20.65 -23.64
CA PRO A 197 3.83 21.92 -24.11
C PRO A 197 4.77 21.79 -25.33
N PHE A 198 4.74 20.64 -26.02
CA PHE A 198 5.52 20.28 -27.19
C PHE A 198 4.74 19.26 -28.04
N GLU A 199 5.01 19.23 -29.34
CA GLU A 199 4.46 18.22 -30.26
C GLU A 199 5.01 16.83 -29.94
N HIS A 200 4.22 15.78 -30.25
CA HIS A 200 4.65 14.40 -30.06
C HIS A 200 5.95 14.08 -30.82
N ARG A 201 6.85 13.33 -30.18
CA ARG A 201 8.22 13.08 -30.67
C ARG A 201 8.52 11.59 -30.74
N ILE A 202 9.20 11.18 -31.80
CA ILE A 202 9.81 9.84 -31.90
C ILE A 202 11.23 9.92 -31.35
N VAL A 203 11.43 9.35 -30.16
CA VAL A 203 12.66 9.49 -29.39
C VAL A 203 13.53 8.25 -29.51
N SER A 204 14.84 8.46 -29.70
CA SER A 204 15.85 7.42 -29.60
C SER A 204 16.89 7.82 -28.54
N ALA A 205 17.42 6.84 -27.82
CA ALA A 205 18.35 7.12 -26.73
C ALA A 205 19.72 7.57 -27.28
N LYS A 206 20.10 8.81 -26.96
CA LYS A 206 21.35 9.42 -27.43
C LYS A 206 22.52 9.01 -26.54
N GLN A 207 23.67 8.70 -27.15
CA GLN A 207 24.91 8.32 -26.44
C GLN A 207 25.85 9.52 -26.19
N VAL A 208 25.27 10.67 -25.85
CA VAL A 208 26.02 11.91 -25.56
C VAL A 208 25.72 12.37 -24.13
N PRO A 209 26.58 13.17 -23.50
CA PRO A 209 26.31 13.70 -22.17
C PRO A 209 25.05 14.58 -22.16
N MET A 210 24.03 14.20 -21.38
CA MET A 210 22.79 14.95 -21.20
C MET A 210 23.02 16.41 -20.78
N GLY A 211 24.04 16.66 -19.94
CA GLY A 211 24.35 17.99 -19.41
C GLY A 211 24.68 19.03 -20.49
N SER A 212 24.92 18.61 -21.73
CA SER A 212 25.12 19.50 -22.87
C SER A 212 23.81 20.09 -23.41
N TYR A 213 22.66 19.50 -23.05
CA TYR A 213 21.33 19.84 -23.56
C TYR A 213 20.35 20.24 -22.46
N TYR A 214 20.51 19.69 -21.26
CA TYR A 214 19.56 19.90 -20.15
C TYR A 214 20.28 20.20 -18.84
N ALA A 215 19.74 21.17 -18.10
CA ALA A 215 20.11 21.43 -16.71
C ALA A 215 19.16 20.70 -15.77
N VAL A 216 19.64 19.67 -15.08
CA VAL A 216 18.89 18.96 -14.03
C VAL A 216 19.04 19.71 -12.71
N LYS A 217 17.94 19.92 -11.97
CA LYS A 217 17.94 20.53 -10.63
C LYS A 217 18.02 19.43 -9.56
N PRO A 218 19.18 19.13 -8.96
CA PRO A 218 19.36 17.95 -8.10
C PRO A 218 18.53 18.00 -6.81
N ASN A 219 18.22 19.22 -6.34
CA ASN A 219 17.46 19.44 -5.11
C ASN A 219 15.94 19.46 -5.36
N ALA A 220 15.48 19.36 -6.62
CA ALA A 220 14.07 19.38 -6.99
C ALA A 220 13.63 17.98 -7.43
N VAL A 221 13.63 17.04 -6.48
CA VAL A 221 13.14 15.68 -6.67
C VAL A 221 11.62 15.72 -6.74
N LEU A 222 11.07 15.25 -7.87
CA LEU A 222 9.63 15.18 -8.11
C LEU A 222 9.06 13.84 -7.63
N GLY A 223 9.86 12.79 -7.67
CA GLY A 223 9.46 11.46 -7.25
C GLY A 223 10.63 10.48 -7.26
N GLY A 224 10.45 9.33 -6.63
CA GLY A 224 11.47 8.29 -6.60
C GLY A 224 10.89 6.93 -6.25
N GLY A 225 11.23 5.92 -7.06
CA GLY A 225 10.70 4.58 -6.89
C GLY A 225 11.61 3.49 -7.48
N ARG A 226 11.01 2.33 -7.74
CA ARG A 226 11.70 1.17 -8.34
C ARG A 226 12.41 1.52 -9.64
N PHE A 227 11.82 2.39 -10.44
CA PHE A 227 12.29 2.75 -11.79
C PHE A 227 13.25 3.94 -11.82
N GLY A 228 13.75 4.39 -10.66
CA GLY A 228 14.71 5.48 -10.58
C GLY A 228 14.18 6.74 -9.90
N GLN A 229 14.96 7.81 -9.96
CA GLN A 229 14.59 9.12 -9.42
C GLN A 229 14.16 10.07 -10.52
N VAL A 230 13.12 10.85 -10.26
CA VAL A 230 12.61 11.87 -11.18
C VAL A 230 12.97 13.24 -10.63
N HIS A 231 13.61 14.06 -11.44
CA HIS A 231 14.06 15.41 -11.11
C HIS A 231 13.48 16.43 -12.06
N LYS A 232 13.21 17.64 -11.59
CA LYS A 232 12.89 18.76 -12.49
C LYS A 232 14.12 19.14 -13.30
N CYS A 233 13.97 19.35 -14.60
CA CYS A 233 15.02 19.84 -15.47
C CYS A 233 14.53 20.95 -16.40
N ALA A 234 15.46 21.61 -17.08
CA ALA A 234 15.16 22.59 -18.12
C ALA A 234 16.04 22.34 -19.34
N GLU A 235 15.46 22.44 -20.54
CA GLU A 235 16.23 22.44 -21.79
C GLU A 235 17.05 23.73 -21.88
N LEU A 236 18.34 23.63 -22.20
CA LEU A 236 19.27 24.77 -22.20
C LEU A 236 18.99 25.76 -23.33
N SER A 237 18.48 25.29 -24.48
CA SER A 237 18.22 26.13 -25.65
C SER A 237 16.95 26.97 -25.53
N SER A 238 15.88 26.37 -25.00
CA SER A 238 14.54 26.99 -24.96
C SER A 238 14.13 27.45 -23.56
N GLY A 239 14.78 26.94 -22.51
CA GLY A 239 14.31 27.11 -21.13
C GLY A 239 13.09 26.28 -20.76
N LEU A 240 12.61 25.39 -21.65
CA LEU A 240 11.42 24.57 -21.43
C LEU A 240 11.62 23.66 -20.22
N ILE A 241 10.67 23.74 -19.28
CA ILE A 241 10.66 22.97 -18.04
C ILE A 241 10.16 21.55 -18.32
N LEU A 242 10.93 20.56 -17.89
CA LEU A 242 10.73 19.15 -18.17
C LEU A 242 11.02 18.30 -16.91
N ALA A 243 10.74 17.00 -16.98
CA ALA A 243 11.09 16.03 -15.95
C ALA A 243 12.14 15.04 -16.47
N ALA A 244 13.20 14.80 -15.70
CA ALA A 244 14.23 13.82 -16.00
C ALA A 244 14.08 12.59 -15.08
N LYS A 245 13.71 11.43 -15.64
CA LYS A 245 13.68 10.13 -14.94
C LYS A 245 15.02 9.43 -15.11
N LEU A 246 15.84 9.42 -14.07
CA LEU A 246 17.18 8.81 -14.04
C LEU A 246 17.09 7.35 -13.59
N ILE A 247 17.37 6.44 -14.51
CA ILE A 247 17.23 4.99 -14.34
C ILE A 247 18.61 4.36 -14.31
N LYS A 248 18.97 3.74 -13.18
CA LYS A 248 20.22 2.96 -13.07
C LYS A 248 20.01 1.59 -13.68
N VAL A 249 20.87 1.21 -14.61
CA VAL A 249 20.81 -0.10 -15.27
C VAL A 249 22.05 -0.92 -14.92
N LYS A 250 21.85 -2.15 -14.44
CA LYS A 250 22.91 -3.07 -14.01
C LYS A 250 23.36 -4.03 -15.10
N GLY A 251 22.55 -4.21 -16.15
CA GLY A 251 22.86 -5.13 -17.24
C GLY A 251 21.99 -4.91 -18.47
N MET A 252 22.24 -5.71 -19.51
CA MET A 252 21.55 -5.61 -20.81
C MET A 252 20.03 -5.78 -20.67
N ARG A 253 19.56 -6.71 -19.83
CA ARG A 253 18.13 -6.94 -19.64
C ARG A 253 17.37 -5.71 -19.13
N GLU A 254 17.84 -5.08 -18.05
CA GLU A 254 17.20 -3.87 -17.51
C GLU A 254 17.26 -2.72 -18.53
N ARG A 255 18.34 -2.65 -19.31
CA ARG A 255 18.49 -1.68 -20.39
C ARG A 255 17.48 -1.91 -21.52
N ASP A 256 17.24 -3.16 -21.91
CA ASP A 256 16.23 -3.51 -22.91
C ASP A 256 14.80 -3.25 -22.41
N GLU A 257 14.53 -3.45 -21.12
CA GLU A 257 13.25 -3.10 -20.49
C GLU A 257 12.97 -1.59 -20.59
N VAL A 258 13.96 -0.74 -20.31
CA VAL A 258 13.83 0.73 -20.48
C VAL A 258 13.73 1.14 -21.95
N LYS A 259 14.45 0.47 -22.86
CA LYS A 259 14.31 0.71 -24.31
C LYS A 259 12.92 0.33 -24.82
N ASN A 260 12.32 -0.71 -24.26
CA ASN A 260 10.93 -1.06 -24.53
C ASN A 260 9.97 0.02 -24.01
N GLU A 261 10.22 0.60 -22.82
CA GLU A 261 9.45 1.77 -22.32
C GLU A 261 9.51 2.94 -23.31
N ILE A 262 10.70 3.30 -23.82
CA ILE A 262 10.85 4.33 -24.88
C ILE A 262 10.04 3.95 -26.13
N GLY A 263 10.15 2.70 -26.58
CA GLY A 263 9.45 2.21 -27.75
C GLY A 263 7.92 2.24 -27.60
N VAL A 264 7.40 1.98 -26.40
CA VAL A 264 5.99 2.12 -26.06
C VAL A 264 5.59 3.60 -26.10
N MET A 265 6.30 4.47 -25.37
CA MET A 265 5.96 5.91 -25.30
C MET A 265 5.99 6.62 -26.66
N ASN A 266 6.88 6.22 -27.56
CA ASN A 266 6.94 6.74 -28.95
C ASN A 266 5.67 6.44 -29.78
N GLN A 267 4.80 5.54 -29.33
CA GLN A 267 3.54 5.22 -30.01
C GLN A 267 2.34 5.92 -29.35
N LEU A 268 2.55 6.63 -28.25
CA LEU A 268 1.49 7.17 -27.41
C LEU A 268 1.38 8.68 -27.57
N ASN A 269 0.36 9.13 -28.29
CA ASN A 269 0.02 10.54 -28.43
C ASN A 269 -1.43 10.77 -27.96
N HIS A 270 -1.59 11.09 -26.68
CA HIS A 270 -2.89 11.32 -26.07
C HIS A 270 -2.76 12.31 -24.90
N VAL A 271 -3.77 13.16 -24.73
CA VAL A 271 -3.70 14.25 -23.75
C VAL A 271 -3.62 13.78 -22.30
N ASN A 272 -4.32 12.69 -21.97
CA ASN A 272 -4.29 12.07 -20.64
C ASN A 272 -3.10 11.13 -20.42
N LEU A 273 -2.12 11.06 -21.33
CA LEU A 273 -0.93 10.24 -21.18
C LEU A 273 0.33 11.12 -21.20
N ILE A 274 1.26 10.88 -20.28
CA ILE A 274 2.52 11.63 -20.24
C ILE A 274 3.34 11.43 -21.52
N GLN A 275 3.87 12.54 -22.06
CA GLN A 275 4.63 12.51 -23.31
C GLN A 275 6.14 12.44 -23.07
N LEU A 276 6.85 11.70 -23.94
CA LEU A 276 8.31 11.59 -23.96
C LEU A 276 8.89 12.71 -24.85
N TYR A 277 9.90 13.41 -24.34
CA TYR A 277 10.57 14.52 -25.03
C TYR A 277 11.91 14.11 -25.63
N ASP A 278 12.73 13.39 -24.86
CA ASP A 278 14.09 12.98 -25.25
C ASP A 278 14.57 11.80 -24.40
N ALA A 279 15.66 11.14 -24.81
CA ALA A 279 16.26 10.06 -24.04
C ALA A 279 17.78 10.03 -24.20
N PHE A 280 18.47 9.66 -23.12
CA PHE A 280 19.93 9.58 -23.07
C PHE A 280 20.37 8.25 -22.48
N GLU A 281 21.42 7.68 -23.04
CA GLU A 281 22.00 6.40 -22.63
C GLU A 281 23.49 6.58 -22.33
N SER A 282 23.89 6.09 -21.15
CA SER A 282 25.28 5.98 -20.72
C SER A 282 25.61 4.52 -20.41
N ARG A 283 26.83 4.24 -19.93
CA ARG A 283 27.22 2.86 -19.58
C ARG A 283 26.38 2.26 -18.45
N THR A 284 25.98 3.07 -17.47
CA THR A 284 25.33 2.60 -16.25
C THR A 284 23.95 3.21 -16.00
N ASN A 285 23.52 4.16 -16.83
CA ASN A 285 22.24 4.85 -16.65
C ASN A 285 21.56 5.08 -17.99
N LEU A 286 20.23 5.02 -17.97
CA LEU A 286 19.35 5.59 -18.97
C LEU A 286 18.61 6.76 -18.34
N THR A 287 18.32 7.80 -19.11
CA THR A 287 17.55 8.95 -18.63
C THR A 287 16.50 9.33 -19.64
N LEU A 288 15.25 9.37 -19.19
CA LEU A 288 14.11 9.79 -19.99
C LEU A 288 13.77 11.24 -19.64
N ILE A 289 13.73 12.12 -20.64
CA ILE A 289 13.21 13.47 -20.50
C ILE A 289 11.76 13.45 -20.93
N MET A 290 10.88 13.86 -20.03
CA MET A 290 9.43 13.75 -20.18
C MET A 290 8.78 15.11 -19.92
N GLU A 291 7.52 15.21 -20.30
CA GLU A 291 6.63 16.28 -19.88
C GLU A 291 6.70 16.51 -18.36
N TYR A 292 6.77 17.78 -17.94
CA TYR A 292 6.68 18.16 -16.55
C TYR A 292 5.22 18.44 -16.18
N VAL A 293 4.73 17.79 -15.13
CA VAL A 293 3.36 17.92 -14.63
C VAL A 293 3.42 18.50 -13.20
N ASP A 294 2.78 19.65 -12.99
CA ASP A 294 2.96 20.46 -11.77
C ASP A 294 1.91 20.17 -10.69
N GLY A 295 0.74 19.65 -11.06
CA GLY A 295 -0.42 19.52 -10.15
C GLY A 295 -0.33 18.39 -9.12
N GLY A 296 0.75 17.59 -9.12
CA GLY A 296 0.96 16.52 -8.14
C GLY A 296 0.05 15.30 -8.33
N GLU A 297 0.09 14.37 -7.37
CA GLU A 297 -0.72 13.15 -7.39
C GLU A 297 -2.21 13.48 -7.18
N LEU A 298 -3.10 12.90 -8.00
CA LEU A 298 -4.55 13.12 -7.90
C LEU A 298 -5.07 12.84 -6.48
N PHE A 299 -4.60 11.75 -5.90
CA PHE A 299 -5.04 11.29 -4.59
C PHE A 299 -4.59 12.24 -3.47
N ASP A 300 -3.46 12.92 -3.62
CA ASP A 300 -3.03 13.97 -2.68
C ASP A 300 -3.88 15.24 -2.79
N ARG A 301 -4.30 15.60 -4.02
CA ARG A 301 -5.19 16.75 -4.24
C ARG A 301 -6.56 16.53 -3.61
N ILE A 302 -7.17 15.36 -3.81
CA ILE A 302 -8.55 15.13 -3.32
C ILE A 302 -8.64 15.05 -1.79
N VAL A 303 -7.55 14.74 -1.09
CA VAL A 303 -7.53 14.72 0.39
C VAL A 303 -7.18 16.06 1.02
N ASP A 304 -6.85 17.09 0.22
CA ASP A 304 -6.63 18.45 0.73
C ASP A 304 -7.91 18.96 1.41
N GLU A 305 -7.78 19.61 2.58
CA GLU A 305 -8.92 20.06 3.38
C GLU A 305 -9.81 21.08 2.63
N ASN A 306 -9.22 21.82 1.68
CA ASN A 306 -9.93 22.80 0.86
C ASN A 306 -10.63 22.17 -0.34
N TYR A 307 -10.37 20.89 -0.65
CA TYR A 307 -11.05 20.17 -1.71
C TYR A 307 -12.35 19.57 -1.18
N GLN A 308 -13.44 19.69 -1.94
CA GLN A 308 -14.70 19.03 -1.64
C GLN A 308 -14.97 17.97 -2.70
N LEU A 309 -14.56 16.73 -2.43
CA LEU A 309 -14.75 15.64 -3.37
C LEU A 309 -16.23 15.22 -3.44
N THR A 310 -16.83 15.37 -4.61
CA THR A 310 -18.19 14.89 -4.92
C THR A 310 -18.13 13.64 -5.82
N GLU A 311 -19.27 12.96 -5.99
CA GLU A 311 -19.36 11.87 -6.96
C GLU A 311 -19.18 12.37 -8.40
N LEU A 312 -19.63 13.60 -8.71
CA LEU A 312 -19.39 14.22 -10.02
C LEU A 312 -17.90 14.38 -10.31
N ASP A 313 -17.10 14.83 -9.34
CA ASP A 313 -15.65 14.92 -9.48
C ASP A 313 -15.04 13.54 -9.79
N ALA A 314 -15.46 12.52 -9.06
CA ALA A 314 -15.01 11.14 -9.28
C ALA A 314 -15.33 10.67 -10.70
N ILE A 315 -16.52 11.00 -11.23
CA ILE A 315 -16.90 10.70 -12.62
C ILE A 315 -15.96 11.43 -13.60
N VAL A 316 -15.68 12.72 -13.39
CA VAL A 316 -14.80 13.51 -14.27
C VAL A 316 -13.38 12.94 -14.31
N PHE A 317 -12.83 12.52 -13.17
CA PHE A 317 -11.52 11.86 -13.13
C PHE A 317 -11.55 10.48 -13.79
N MET A 318 -12.56 9.66 -13.46
CA MET A 318 -12.67 8.30 -14.00
C MET A 318 -12.91 8.28 -15.50
N ARG A 319 -13.63 9.26 -16.05
CA ARG A 319 -13.82 9.40 -17.50
C ARG A 319 -12.48 9.61 -18.22
N GLN A 320 -11.64 10.53 -17.73
CA GLN A 320 -10.31 10.77 -18.30
C GLN A 320 -9.36 9.57 -18.15
N ILE A 321 -9.43 8.85 -17.02
CA ILE A 321 -8.67 7.62 -16.83
C ILE A 321 -9.13 6.57 -17.85
N CYS A 322 -10.44 6.40 -18.04
CA CYS A 322 -11.00 5.48 -19.03
C CYS A 322 -10.64 5.88 -20.48
N GLU A 323 -10.63 7.17 -20.81
CA GLU A 323 -10.19 7.69 -22.12
C GLU A 323 -8.71 7.35 -22.38
N GLY A 324 -7.83 7.59 -21.42
CA GLY A 324 -6.41 7.24 -21.52
C GLY A 324 -6.17 5.73 -21.68
N VAL A 325 -6.87 4.90 -20.89
CA VAL A 325 -6.77 3.43 -20.97
C VAL A 325 -7.39 2.90 -22.27
N GLN A 326 -8.51 3.46 -22.72
CA GLN A 326 -9.12 3.11 -23.99
C GLN A 326 -8.15 3.35 -25.15
N TYR A 327 -7.48 4.50 -25.17
CA TYR A 327 -6.47 4.81 -26.17
C TYR A 327 -5.32 3.79 -26.15
N LEU A 328 -4.78 3.45 -24.97
CA LEU A 328 -3.74 2.42 -24.82
C LEU A 328 -4.19 1.09 -25.42
N HIS A 329 -5.40 0.65 -25.09
CA HIS A 329 -5.94 -0.63 -25.55
C HIS A 329 -6.19 -0.64 -27.06
N GLN A 330 -6.62 0.48 -27.65
CA GLN A 330 -6.74 0.63 -29.11
C GLN A 330 -5.39 0.56 -29.82
N GLN A 331 -4.30 1.01 -29.17
CA GLN A 331 -2.92 0.82 -29.64
C GLN A 331 -2.33 -0.56 -29.32
N TYR A 332 -3.15 -1.50 -28.81
CA TYR A 332 -2.73 -2.82 -28.36
C TYR A 332 -1.62 -2.76 -27.30
N ILE A 333 -1.66 -1.78 -26.40
CA ILE A 333 -0.70 -1.60 -25.31
C ILE A 333 -1.41 -1.83 -23.98
N LEU A 334 -0.77 -2.58 -23.08
CA LEU A 334 -1.19 -2.77 -21.69
C LEU A 334 -0.35 -1.87 -20.79
N HIS A 335 -0.97 -1.25 -19.78
CA HIS A 335 -0.26 -0.41 -18.81
C HIS A 335 0.40 -1.25 -17.69
N LEU A 336 -0.38 -2.16 -17.08
CA LEU A 336 0.02 -3.14 -16.06
C LEU A 336 0.49 -2.60 -14.70
N ASP A 337 0.56 -1.27 -14.53
CA ASP A 337 0.88 -0.61 -13.24
C ASP A 337 -0.08 0.56 -12.94
N LEU A 338 -1.36 0.43 -13.25
CA LEU A 338 -2.33 1.48 -12.90
C LEU A 338 -2.59 1.48 -11.40
N LYS A 339 -2.35 2.62 -10.75
CA LYS A 339 -2.54 2.84 -9.32
C LYS A 339 -2.61 4.34 -9.01
N PRO A 340 -3.09 4.75 -7.83
CA PRO A 340 -3.18 6.14 -7.41
C PRO A 340 -1.92 6.99 -7.68
N GLU A 341 -0.73 6.45 -7.42
CA GLU A 341 0.53 7.19 -7.57
C GLU A 341 0.90 7.45 -9.03
N ASN A 342 0.27 6.73 -9.97
CA ASN A 342 0.52 6.85 -11.40
C ASN A 342 -0.53 7.73 -12.11
N ILE A 343 -1.29 8.54 -11.36
CA ILE A 343 -2.26 9.50 -11.88
C ILE A 343 -1.95 10.89 -11.31
N LEU A 344 -1.47 11.79 -12.18
CA LEU A 344 -1.14 13.16 -11.80
C LEU A 344 -2.21 14.14 -12.28
N CYS A 345 -2.43 15.21 -11.52
CA CYS A 345 -3.17 16.37 -11.97
C CYS A 345 -2.26 17.30 -12.76
N VAL A 346 -2.73 17.85 -13.88
CA VAL A 346 -1.96 18.77 -14.73
C VAL A 346 -1.63 20.06 -13.96
N ASN A 347 -2.61 20.60 -13.26
CA ASN A 347 -2.50 21.81 -12.46
C ASN A 347 -3.21 21.62 -11.10
N SER A 348 -2.94 22.52 -10.16
CA SER A 348 -3.46 22.43 -8.79
C SER A 348 -4.94 22.80 -8.66
N THR A 349 -5.55 23.44 -9.66
CA THR A 349 -6.92 23.97 -9.60
C THR A 349 -7.91 23.23 -10.50
N GLY A 350 -7.48 22.76 -11.66
CA GLY A 350 -8.32 22.07 -12.65
C GLY A 350 -8.40 20.57 -12.43
N ASN A 351 -9.23 19.92 -13.26
CA ASN A 351 -9.53 18.49 -13.15
C ASN A 351 -8.80 17.64 -14.20
N GLN A 352 -7.91 18.23 -14.99
CA GLN A 352 -7.18 17.50 -16.02
C GLN A 352 -6.15 16.56 -15.40
N ILE A 353 -6.13 15.30 -15.84
CA ILE A 353 -5.20 14.29 -15.35
C ILE A 353 -4.29 13.75 -16.46
N LYS A 354 -3.13 13.23 -16.04
CA LYS A 354 -2.23 12.43 -16.86
C LYS A 354 -1.87 11.14 -16.16
N ILE A 355 -2.00 10.04 -16.88
CA ILE A 355 -1.46 8.74 -16.51
C ILE A 355 0.04 8.75 -16.79
N ILE A 356 0.81 8.31 -15.80
CA ILE A 356 2.27 8.30 -15.83
C ILE A 356 2.84 6.89 -15.63
N ASP A 357 4.14 6.76 -15.83
CA ASP A 357 4.97 5.58 -15.56
C ASP A 357 4.64 4.33 -16.41
N PHE A 358 5.19 4.30 -17.62
CA PHE A 358 5.07 3.18 -18.55
C PHE A 358 6.14 2.10 -18.35
N GLY A 359 6.80 2.04 -17.19
CA GLY A 359 7.91 1.12 -16.93
C GLY A 359 7.55 -0.38 -17.01
N LEU A 360 6.28 -0.74 -16.80
CA LEU A 360 5.78 -2.11 -17.01
C LEU A 360 4.99 -2.29 -18.32
N ALA A 361 4.70 -1.18 -19.00
CA ALA A 361 3.85 -1.16 -20.17
C ALA A 361 4.48 -1.90 -21.35
N ARG A 362 3.63 -2.52 -22.16
CA ARG A 362 4.09 -3.34 -23.29
C ARG A 362 2.98 -3.54 -24.31
N LYS A 363 3.38 -3.84 -25.54
CA LYS A 363 2.45 -4.37 -26.54
C LYS A 363 1.85 -5.67 -26.04
N TYR A 364 0.54 -5.80 -26.16
CA TYR A 364 -0.18 -7.01 -25.87
C TYR A 364 0.33 -8.14 -26.77
N ARG A 365 0.74 -9.24 -26.14
CA ARG A 365 1.04 -10.50 -26.81
C ARG A 365 0.22 -11.61 -26.15
N PRO A 366 -0.55 -12.40 -26.91
CA PRO A 366 -1.28 -13.53 -26.36
C PRO A 366 -0.35 -14.48 -25.61
N ARG A 367 -0.83 -15.00 -24.48
CA ARG A 367 -0.10 -15.95 -23.62
C ARG A 367 1.17 -15.39 -22.97
N GLU A 368 1.33 -14.08 -22.90
CA GLU A 368 2.39 -13.46 -22.13
C GLU A 368 2.02 -13.40 -20.64
N LYS A 369 2.95 -13.81 -19.77
CA LYS A 369 2.82 -13.72 -18.32
C LYS A 369 3.57 -12.51 -17.79
N LEU A 370 3.02 -11.87 -16.77
CA LEU A 370 3.69 -10.77 -16.08
C LEU A 370 4.39 -11.27 -14.81
N LYS A 371 5.72 -11.08 -14.76
CA LYS A 371 6.50 -11.33 -13.53
C LYS A 371 6.82 -9.98 -12.89
N VAL A 372 6.15 -9.66 -11.78
CA VAL A 372 6.40 -8.44 -11.01
C VAL A 372 6.79 -8.78 -9.58
N ASN A 373 7.71 -8.00 -9.02
CA ASN A 373 7.97 -8.04 -7.59
C ASN A 373 6.89 -7.22 -6.91
N PHE A 374 6.20 -7.81 -5.94
CA PHE A 374 5.11 -7.20 -5.20
C PHE A 374 5.61 -5.96 -4.43
N GLY A 375 5.17 -4.78 -4.86
CA GLY A 375 5.41 -3.53 -4.13
C GLY A 375 4.17 -3.06 -3.37
N THR A 376 3.00 -3.24 -3.96
CA THR A 376 1.70 -2.81 -3.44
C THR A 376 0.65 -3.77 -4.03
N PRO A 377 0.42 -4.93 -3.39
CA PRO A 377 -0.30 -6.04 -4.01
C PRO A 377 -1.78 -5.73 -4.24
N GLU A 378 -2.40 -4.78 -3.52
CA GLU A 378 -3.83 -4.50 -3.58
C GLU A 378 -4.35 -4.02 -4.95
N PHE A 379 -3.46 -3.57 -5.84
CA PHE A 379 -3.81 -3.12 -7.20
C PHE A 379 -3.66 -4.21 -8.27
N LEU A 380 -3.12 -5.37 -7.90
CA LEU A 380 -2.87 -6.46 -8.83
C LEU A 380 -4.17 -7.21 -9.14
N ALA A 381 -4.36 -7.55 -10.41
CA ALA A 381 -5.46 -8.38 -10.83
C ALA A 381 -5.27 -9.85 -10.39
N PRO A 382 -6.35 -10.61 -10.16
CA PRO A 382 -6.29 -12.03 -9.78
C PRO A 382 -5.43 -12.88 -10.71
N GLU A 383 -5.48 -12.63 -12.01
CA GLU A 383 -4.66 -13.33 -13.01
C GLU A 383 -3.16 -13.04 -12.87
N VAL A 384 -2.77 -11.86 -12.37
CA VAL A 384 -1.36 -11.52 -12.11
C VAL A 384 -0.87 -12.23 -10.85
N VAL A 385 -1.70 -12.25 -9.79
CA VAL A 385 -1.40 -12.97 -8.54
C VAL A 385 -1.30 -14.48 -8.80
N ASN A 386 -2.18 -15.04 -9.62
CA ASN A 386 -2.15 -16.44 -10.07
C ASN A 386 -1.06 -16.76 -11.10
N TYR A 387 -0.27 -15.77 -11.53
CA TYR A 387 0.78 -15.96 -12.53
C TYR A 387 0.25 -16.51 -13.87
N ASP A 388 -0.96 -16.09 -14.23
CA ASP A 388 -1.65 -16.36 -15.49
C ASP A 388 -1.36 -15.24 -16.53
N PHE A 389 -1.93 -15.38 -17.72
CA PHE A 389 -1.73 -14.48 -18.84
C PHE A 389 -2.44 -13.14 -18.63
N VAL A 390 -1.68 -12.06 -18.82
CA VAL A 390 -2.19 -10.69 -18.78
C VAL A 390 -2.86 -10.32 -20.10
N SER A 391 -3.86 -9.44 -20.01
CA SER A 391 -4.65 -8.98 -21.16
C SER A 391 -5.33 -7.65 -20.85
N PHE A 392 -6.11 -7.09 -21.77
CA PHE A 392 -6.81 -5.81 -21.56
C PHE A 392 -7.65 -5.76 -20.26
N PRO A 393 -8.41 -6.81 -19.87
CA PRO A 393 -9.11 -6.86 -18.59
C PRO A 393 -8.22 -6.70 -17.35
N THR A 394 -6.92 -6.97 -17.46
CA THR A 394 -5.97 -6.81 -16.35
C THR A 394 -5.85 -5.35 -15.93
N ASP A 395 -5.75 -4.42 -16.88
CA ASP A 395 -5.77 -2.98 -16.58
C ASP A 395 -7.13 -2.54 -16.01
N MET A 396 -8.22 -3.14 -16.51
CA MET A 396 -9.58 -2.79 -16.07
C MET A 396 -9.87 -3.16 -14.62
N TRP A 397 -9.19 -4.17 -14.07
CA TRP A 397 -9.25 -4.44 -12.62
C TRP A 397 -8.74 -3.24 -11.82
N SER A 398 -7.56 -2.72 -12.19
CA SER A 398 -6.96 -1.57 -11.51
C SER A 398 -7.84 -0.32 -11.65
N VAL A 399 -8.51 -0.12 -12.79
CA VAL A 399 -9.53 0.93 -12.97
C VAL A 399 -10.68 0.76 -11.95
N GLY A 400 -11.14 -0.47 -11.71
CA GLY A 400 -12.14 -0.78 -10.69
C GLY A 400 -11.66 -0.47 -9.27
N VAL A 401 -10.41 -0.83 -8.94
CA VAL A 401 -9.81 -0.55 -7.63
C VAL A 401 -9.70 0.96 -7.39
N ILE A 402 -9.22 1.72 -8.37
CA ILE A 402 -9.11 3.18 -8.29
C ILE A 402 -10.51 3.81 -8.11
N THR A 403 -11.52 3.32 -8.84
CA THR A 403 -12.90 3.81 -8.72
C THR A 403 -13.44 3.58 -7.31
N TYR A 404 -13.28 2.37 -6.78
CA TYR A 404 -13.70 2.03 -5.42
C TYR A 404 -13.04 2.95 -4.39
N MET A 405 -11.74 3.22 -4.54
CA MET A 405 -11.00 4.12 -3.64
C MET A 405 -11.47 5.57 -3.72
N LEU A 406 -11.79 6.09 -4.91
CA LEU A 406 -12.33 7.45 -5.06
C LEU A 406 -13.69 7.59 -4.36
N LEU A 407 -14.55 6.59 -4.49
CA LEU A 407 -15.91 6.60 -3.95
C LEU A 407 -15.96 6.36 -2.43
N SER A 408 -15.09 5.51 -1.90
CA SER A 408 -15.15 5.05 -0.49
C SER A 408 -14.01 5.55 0.39
N GLY A 409 -12.85 5.85 -0.21
CA GLY A 409 -11.61 6.13 0.49
C GLY A 409 -10.94 4.91 1.12
N LEU A 410 -11.42 3.70 0.80
CA LEU A 410 -10.93 2.42 1.29
C LEU A 410 -10.31 1.63 0.13
N SER A 411 -9.37 0.73 0.44
CA SER A 411 -8.87 -0.24 -0.54
C SER A 411 -9.75 -1.50 -0.48
N PRO A 412 -10.30 -1.98 -1.61
CA PRO A 412 -11.28 -3.07 -1.61
C PRO A 412 -10.70 -4.43 -1.19
N PHE A 413 -9.39 -4.63 -1.31
CA PHE A 413 -8.76 -5.93 -1.08
C PHE A 413 -7.69 -5.92 0.03
N LEU A 414 -7.37 -4.77 0.58
CA LEU A 414 -6.30 -4.65 1.58
C LEU A 414 -6.68 -5.43 2.85
N GLY A 415 -5.89 -6.46 3.16
CA GLY A 415 -5.96 -7.22 4.41
C GLY A 415 -4.90 -6.75 5.41
N ASP A 416 -4.80 -7.44 6.55
CA ASP A 416 -3.82 -7.13 7.60
C ASP A 416 -2.38 -7.44 7.16
N ASN A 417 -2.21 -8.29 6.14
CA ASN A 417 -0.93 -8.66 5.57
C ASN A 417 -1.03 -8.97 4.06
N ASP A 418 0.13 -9.10 3.40
CA ASP A 418 0.20 -9.38 1.96
C ASP A 418 -0.50 -10.69 1.58
N ALA A 419 -0.43 -11.73 2.42
CA ALA A 419 -1.05 -13.01 2.12
C ALA A 419 -2.57 -12.94 2.15
N GLU A 420 -3.14 -12.24 3.14
CA GLU A 420 -4.57 -11.96 3.21
C GLU A 420 -5.01 -11.06 2.05
N THR A 421 -4.25 -10.02 1.73
CA THR A 421 -4.52 -9.13 0.60
C THR A 421 -4.57 -9.92 -0.71
N MET A 422 -3.58 -10.78 -0.95
CA MET A 422 -3.57 -11.65 -2.12
C MET A 422 -4.75 -12.62 -2.12
N ASN A 423 -5.11 -13.20 -0.97
CA ASN A 423 -6.27 -14.08 -0.85
C ASN A 423 -7.58 -13.36 -1.20
N ASN A 424 -7.76 -12.13 -0.72
CA ASN A 424 -8.93 -11.30 -1.04
C ASN A 424 -9.01 -11.01 -2.55
N ILE A 425 -7.88 -10.68 -3.18
CA ILE A 425 -7.82 -10.49 -4.63
C ILE A 425 -8.20 -11.76 -5.37
N LEU A 426 -7.59 -12.90 -5.03
CA LEU A 426 -7.78 -14.17 -5.72
C LEU A 426 -9.24 -14.63 -5.72
N HIS A 427 -9.95 -14.39 -4.62
CA HIS A 427 -11.35 -14.75 -4.47
C HIS A 427 -12.31 -13.61 -4.83
N ALA A 428 -11.79 -12.45 -5.25
CA ALA A 428 -12.56 -11.21 -5.38
C ALA A 428 -13.47 -10.97 -4.17
N ASN A 429 -12.90 -11.14 -2.97
CA ASN A 429 -13.57 -10.93 -1.70
C ASN A 429 -13.50 -9.45 -1.33
N TRP A 430 -14.56 -8.72 -1.66
CA TRP A 430 -14.75 -7.31 -1.36
C TRP A 430 -16.26 -7.03 -1.24
N ASP A 431 -16.63 -5.96 -0.55
CA ASP A 431 -18.01 -5.53 -0.39
C ASP A 431 -18.13 -3.99 -0.39
N PHE A 432 -19.38 -3.51 -0.40
CA PHE A 432 -19.68 -2.10 -0.25
C PHE A 432 -19.83 -1.78 1.24
N ASP A 433 -18.79 -1.20 1.85
CA ASP A 433 -18.84 -0.73 3.24
C ASP A 433 -20.05 0.19 3.45
N SER A 434 -20.96 -0.23 4.35
CA SER A 434 -22.26 0.43 4.56
C SER A 434 -22.13 1.92 4.91
N GLU A 435 -21.09 2.31 5.64
CA GLU A 435 -20.86 3.70 6.02
C GLU A 435 -20.25 4.53 4.89
N ALA A 436 -19.26 3.96 4.16
CA ALA A 436 -18.60 4.65 3.05
C ALA A 436 -19.51 4.84 1.83
N PHE A 437 -20.37 3.86 1.55
CA PHE A 437 -21.25 3.84 0.36
C PHE A 437 -22.69 4.29 0.62
N GLU A 438 -23.00 4.84 1.80
CA GLU A 438 -24.34 5.30 2.18
C GLU A 438 -24.94 6.28 1.16
N ASN A 439 -24.14 7.24 0.67
CA ASN A 439 -24.57 8.29 -0.26
C ASN A 439 -24.06 8.09 -1.69
N VAL A 440 -23.50 6.92 -2.01
CA VAL A 440 -22.97 6.61 -3.34
C VAL A 440 -24.07 5.98 -4.18
N THR A 441 -24.21 6.43 -5.43
CA THR A 441 -25.29 5.96 -6.32
C THR A 441 -25.20 4.47 -6.66
N GLU A 442 -26.35 3.87 -6.98
CA GLU A 442 -26.40 2.50 -7.49
C GLU A 442 -25.71 2.36 -8.85
N GLU A 443 -25.69 3.42 -9.68
CA GLU A 443 -24.93 3.41 -10.94
C GLU A 443 -23.42 3.27 -10.70
N ALA A 444 -22.89 3.96 -9.68
CA ALA A 444 -21.49 3.86 -9.30
C ALA A 444 -21.15 2.46 -8.78
N LYS A 445 -22.02 1.90 -7.93
CA LYS A 445 -21.89 0.54 -7.42
C LYS A 445 -21.94 -0.50 -8.54
N ASP A 446 -22.84 -0.36 -9.51
CA ASP A 446 -22.91 -1.22 -10.69
C ASP A 446 -21.62 -1.12 -11.53
N PHE A 447 -21.11 0.10 -11.75
CA PHE A 447 -19.87 0.31 -12.48
C PHE A 447 -18.67 -0.42 -11.82
N VAL A 448 -18.51 -0.27 -10.50
CA VAL A 448 -17.47 -0.96 -9.73
C VAL A 448 -17.65 -2.47 -9.81
N THR A 449 -18.87 -2.97 -9.63
CA THR A 449 -19.19 -4.39 -9.64
C THR A 449 -18.83 -5.04 -10.98
N ARG A 450 -19.04 -4.35 -12.11
CA ARG A 450 -18.70 -4.85 -13.46
C ARG A 450 -17.20 -4.87 -13.75
N LEU A 451 -16.39 -4.16 -12.97
CA LEU A 451 -14.93 -4.13 -13.10
C LEU A 451 -14.25 -5.11 -12.14
N LEU A 452 -14.71 -5.21 -10.89
CA LEU A 452 -14.12 -6.03 -9.84
C LEU A 452 -14.69 -7.45 -9.79
N ILE A 453 -14.80 -8.09 -10.96
CA ILE A 453 -15.12 -9.52 -11.07
C ILE A 453 -13.85 -10.36 -11.26
N PRO A 454 -13.80 -11.58 -10.70
CA PRO A 454 -12.62 -12.45 -10.83
C PRO A 454 -12.46 -13.01 -12.24
N THR A 455 -13.52 -13.01 -13.06
CA THR A 455 -13.46 -13.49 -14.45
C THR A 455 -12.79 -12.47 -15.38
N LYS A 456 -12.34 -12.91 -16.56
CA LYS A 456 -11.81 -12.03 -17.60
C LYS A 456 -12.90 -11.24 -18.35
N CYS A 457 -14.19 -11.46 -18.06
CA CYS A 457 -15.32 -10.77 -18.70
C CYS A 457 -15.62 -9.40 -18.09
N ARG A 458 -14.59 -8.69 -17.59
CA ARG A 458 -14.71 -7.35 -17.01
C ARG A 458 -15.16 -6.36 -18.08
N LEU A 459 -15.82 -5.29 -17.66
CA LEU A 459 -16.13 -4.16 -18.53
C LEU A 459 -14.82 -3.64 -19.18
N SER A 460 -14.80 -3.53 -20.51
CA SER A 460 -13.66 -2.95 -21.24
C SER A 460 -13.64 -1.43 -21.11
N ALA A 461 -12.51 -0.77 -21.38
CA ALA A 461 -12.45 0.70 -21.35
C ALA A 461 -13.50 1.35 -22.25
N THR A 462 -13.72 0.82 -23.47
CA THR A 462 -14.81 1.26 -24.36
C THR A 462 -16.20 1.00 -23.76
N GLY A 463 -16.37 -0.11 -23.02
CA GLY A 463 -17.59 -0.40 -22.28
C GLY A 463 -17.82 0.60 -21.14
N CYS A 464 -16.78 0.96 -20.40
CA CYS A 464 -16.83 1.97 -19.33
C CYS A 464 -17.31 3.32 -19.87
N MET A 465 -16.76 3.76 -21.01
CA MET A 465 -17.17 5.02 -21.65
C MET A 465 -18.66 5.06 -22.02
N LYS A 466 -19.32 3.90 -22.19
CA LYS A 466 -20.76 3.80 -22.49
C LYS A 466 -21.62 3.54 -21.25
N HIS A 467 -21.00 3.37 -20.08
CA HIS A 467 -21.73 3.06 -18.86
C HIS A 467 -22.51 4.28 -18.37
N ALA A 468 -23.74 4.07 -17.87
CA ALA A 468 -24.60 5.15 -17.38
C ALA A 468 -23.86 6.05 -16.37
N TRP A 469 -23.12 5.44 -15.43
CA TRP A 469 -22.34 6.16 -14.42
C TRP A 469 -21.38 7.23 -14.97
N LEU A 470 -20.75 7.03 -16.14
CA LEU A 470 -19.81 7.99 -16.73
C LEU A 470 -20.44 9.01 -17.69
N ASN A 471 -21.75 8.90 -17.95
CA ASN A 471 -22.49 9.72 -18.90
C ASN A 471 -23.53 10.61 -18.19
N ASN A 472 -24.16 11.51 -18.97
CA ASN A 472 -25.18 12.46 -18.51
C ASN A 472 -24.69 13.43 -17.42
N LEU A 473 -23.52 14.05 -17.65
CA LEU A 473 -22.86 14.92 -16.66
C LEU A 473 -23.74 16.11 -16.22
N GLU A 474 -24.49 16.71 -17.14
CA GLU A 474 -25.38 17.84 -16.83
C GLU A 474 -26.45 17.49 -15.80
N ASP A 475 -27.09 16.32 -15.95
CA ASP A 475 -28.08 15.85 -14.99
C ASP A 475 -27.42 15.51 -13.67
N LYS A 476 -26.24 14.87 -13.72
CA LYS A 476 -25.50 14.49 -12.52
C LYS A 476 -25.00 15.68 -11.72
N ALA A 477 -24.64 16.78 -12.38
CA ALA A 477 -24.23 18.00 -11.71
C ALA A 477 -25.37 18.65 -10.90
N LYS A 478 -26.62 18.45 -11.32
CA LYS A 478 -27.81 18.93 -10.59
C LYS A 478 -28.15 18.03 -9.39
N LEU A 479 -27.86 16.74 -9.48
CA LEU A 479 -28.26 15.72 -8.51
C LEU A 479 -27.19 15.36 -7.46
N HIS A 480 -25.90 15.47 -7.79
CA HIS A 480 -24.82 14.86 -7.01
C HIS A 480 -23.78 15.86 -6.49
N GLN A 481 -24.25 16.86 -5.74
CA GLN A 481 -23.38 17.83 -5.04
C GLN A 481 -23.01 17.40 -3.62
N VAL A 482 -23.39 16.19 -3.23
CA VAL A 482 -23.08 15.66 -1.89
C VAL A 482 -21.59 15.33 -1.81
N ARG A 483 -20.92 15.89 -0.80
CA ARG A 483 -19.54 15.56 -0.47
C ARG A 483 -19.42 14.09 -0.08
N LEU A 484 -18.51 13.37 -0.73
CA LEU A 484 -18.20 11.99 -0.40
C LEU A 484 -17.45 11.90 0.93
N LYS A 485 -17.80 10.89 1.75
CA LYS A 485 -17.06 10.57 2.99
C LYS A 485 -15.67 9.98 2.71
N SER A 486 -15.41 9.59 1.45
CA SER A 486 -14.15 8.99 1.03
C SER A 486 -12.94 9.82 1.36
N GLN A 487 -13.05 11.14 1.30
CA GLN A 487 -11.93 12.04 1.54
C GLN A 487 -11.21 11.80 2.88
N VAL A 488 -11.96 11.66 3.97
CA VAL A 488 -11.39 11.42 5.31
C VAL A 488 -10.77 10.03 5.42
N LYS A 489 -11.44 9.01 4.87
CA LYS A 489 -10.95 7.63 4.86
C LYS A 489 -9.66 7.52 4.03
N LEU A 490 -9.65 8.19 2.88
CA LEU A 490 -8.52 8.22 1.97
C LEU A 490 -7.32 8.97 2.55
N GLN A 491 -7.54 10.07 3.27
CA GLN A 491 -6.47 10.79 3.96
C GLN A 491 -5.73 9.87 4.95
N ARG A 492 -6.47 9.02 5.69
CA ARG A 492 -5.89 8.01 6.59
C ARG A 492 -5.11 6.94 5.80
N TYR A 493 -5.69 6.42 4.72
CA TYR A 493 -5.04 5.43 3.86
C TYR A 493 -3.71 5.97 3.30
N LEU A 494 -3.71 7.16 2.69
CA LEU A 494 -2.51 7.77 2.12
C LEU A 494 -1.46 8.09 3.18
N ALA A 495 -1.87 8.58 4.35
CA ALA A 495 -0.95 8.83 5.47
C ALA A 495 -0.25 7.55 5.93
N ALA A 496 -1.01 6.46 6.12
CA ALA A 496 -0.46 5.15 6.47
C ALA A 496 0.49 4.62 5.38
N HIS A 497 0.10 4.74 4.10
CA HIS A 497 0.90 4.29 2.98
C HIS A 497 2.22 5.08 2.82
N LYS A 498 2.18 6.41 2.98
CA LYS A 498 3.38 7.27 3.01
C LYS A 498 4.30 6.95 4.18
N GLN A 499 3.75 6.67 5.36
CA GLN A 499 4.52 6.28 6.53
C GLN A 499 5.18 4.91 6.36
N TRP A 500 4.49 3.95 5.75
CA TRP A 500 5.07 2.66 5.39
C TRP A 500 6.24 2.80 4.41
N LYS A 501 6.08 3.60 3.35
CA LYS A 501 7.18 3.90 2.40
C LYS A 501 8.42 4.45 3.13
N LYS A 502 8.24 5.39 4.08
CA LYS A 502 9.34 5.92 4.91
C LYS A 502 10.01 4.82 5.74
N HIS A 503 9.24 4.00 6.46
CA HIS A 503 9.78 2.90 7.26
C HIS A 503 10.54 1.88 6.40
N PHE A 504 10.00 1.53 5.23
CA PHE A 504 10.64 0.64 4.28
C PHE A 504 12.01 1.16 3.85
N TYR A 505 12.12 2.45 3.47
CA TYR A 505 13.40 3.02 3.09
C TYR A 505 14.42 3.06 4.24
N VAL A 506 13.97 3.31 5.48
CA VAL A 506 14.82 3.25 6.68
C VAL A 506 15.35 1.83 6.89
N VAL A 507 14.48 0.82 6.84
CA VAL A 507 14.86 -0.59 6.99
C VAL A 507 15.79 -1.03 5.85
N ALA A 508 15.50 -0.64 4.61
CA ALA A 508 16.34 -0.94 3.47
C ALA A 508 17.73 -0.28 3.59
N ALA A 509 17.81 0.96 4.07
CA ALA A 509 19.06 1.65 4.34
C ALA A 509 19.86 0.97 5.46
N ALA A 510 19.20 0.59 6.56
CA ALA A 510 19.81 -0.16 7.66
C ALA A 510 20.36 -1.52 7.19
N ASN A 511 19.62 -2.25 6.35
CA ASN A 511 20.07 -3.50 5.77
C ASN A 511 21.27 -3.32 4.82
N ARG A 512 21.32 -2.22 4.05
CA ARG A 512 22.49 -1.87 3.23
C ARG A 512 23.72 -1.56 4.10
N LEU A 513 23.55 -0.80 5.18
CA LEU A 513 24.62 -0.50 6.14
C LEU A 513 25.14 -1.78 6.83
N LYS A 514 24.24 -2.69 7.20
CA LYS A 514 24.60 -3.99 7.79
C LYS A 514 25.45 -4.83 6.82
N ARG A 515 25.05 -4.91 5.54
CA ARG A 515 25.84 -5.59 4.49
C ARG A 515 27.17 -4.90 4.22
N PHE A 516 27.22 -3.57 4.28
CA PHE A 516 28.47 -2.81 4.12
C PHE A 516 29.46 -3.11 5.26
N ARG A 517 28.99 -3.14 6.52
CA ARG A 517 29.83 -3.54 7.67
C ARG A 517 30.30 -4.99 7.62
N GLN A 518 29.51 -5.90 7.05
CA GLN A 518 29.90 -7.30 6.86
C GLN A 518 30.97 -7.47 5.76
N ASN A 519 30.93 -6.65 4.71
CA ASN A 519 31.89 -6.70 3.60
C ASN A 519 33.18 -5.88 3.85
N HIS A 520 33.15 -4.98 4.85
CA HIS A 520 34.31 -4.22 5.30
C HIS A 520 34.41 -4.29 6.83
N PRO A 521 34.89 -5.41 7.39
CA PRO A 521 35.19 -5.48 8.80
C PRO A 521 36.26 -4.42 9.10
N ILE A 522 35.90 -3.45 9.95
CA ILE A 522 36.85 -2.52 10.52
C ILE A 522 37.73 -3.37 11.43
N ASN A 523 38.95 -3.68 10.99
CA ASN A 523 39.98 -4.18 11.89
C ASN A 523 40.32 -3.04 12.86
N THR A 524 39.68 -3.06 14.02
CA THR A 524 40.13 -2.27 15.18
C THR A 524 41.47 -2.84 15.62
N VAL A 525 42.50 -2.02 15.49
CA VAL A 525 43.86 -2.22 16.01
C VAL A 525 43.84 -2.24 17.54
#